data_AF-A0A2N6E7S5-F1
#
_entry.id   AF-A0A2N6E7S5-F1
#
_cell.length_a   1.000
_cell.length_b   1.000
_cell.length_c   1.000
_cell.angle_alpha   90.00
_cell.angle_beta   90.00
_cell.angle_gamma   90.00
#
_symmetry.space_group_name_H-M   'P 1'
#
loop_
_entity.id
_entity.type
_entity.pdbx_description
1 polymer ?
#
loop_
_entity_poly.entity_id
_entity_poly.type
_entity_poly.pdbx_seq_one_letter_code
_entity_poly.pdbx_strand_id
1 'polypeptide(L)'
;MVFDVSIVVTWLLFLALFPMAFLWLRRAWRIFIKHNYEEVALKGGEAPSDAEKWAPYTGMINLAAGAVAVTTILGVAGGFFSYKTWSAMAGMTLWVKIFADFIVSRQAHPFTFGKKKRQ
;
A
#
# COMPACT_ATOMS: atom_id res chain seq x y z
N MET A 1 -32.68 -9.85 11.88
CA MET A 1 -31.79 -9.90 10.71
C MET A 1 -31.24 -11.31 10.61
N VAL A 2 -31.37 -11.96 9.45
CA VAL A 2 -30.77 -13.28 9.24
C VAL A 2 -29.26 -13.06 9.11
N PHE A 3 -28.48 -13.72 9.95
CA PHE A 3 -27.02 -13.70 9.82
C PHE A 3 -26.65 -14.58 8.63
N ASP A 4 -26.15 -13.96 7.57
CA ASP A 4 -25.77 -14.63 6.33
C ASP A 4 -24.29 -14.39 6.00
N VAL A 5 -23.81 -15.09 4.97
CA VAL A 5 -22.42 -15.00 4.51
C VAL A 5 -22.07 -13.58 4.06
N SER A 6 -23.02 -12.84 3.48
CA SER A 6 -22.80 -11.49 2.97
C SER A 6 -22.44 -10.52 4.10
N ILE A 7 -23.16 -10.61 5.23
CA ILE A 7 -22.86 -9.83 6.43
C ILE A 7 -21.43 -10.12 6.92
N VAL A 8 -21.07 -11.41 7.04
CA VAL A 8 -19.73 -11.81 7.50
C VAL A 8 -18.62 -11.26 6.60
N VAL A 9 -18.78 -11.41 5.28
CA VAL A 9 -17.79 -10.93 4.31
C VAL A 9 -17.66 -9.40 4.37
N THR A 10 -18.78 -8.70 4.48
CA THR A 10 -18.81 -7.23 4.59
C THR A 10 -18.01 -6.75 5.82
N TRP A 11 -18.25 -7.36 6.98
CA TRP A 11 -17.53 -7.04 8.21
C TRP A 11 -16.04 -7.38 8.11
N LEU A 12 -15.70 -8.54 7.54
CA LEU A 12 -14.31 -8.95 7.35
C LEU A 12 -13.56 -7.93 6.48
N LEU A 13 -14.14 -7.56 5.34
CA LEU A 13 -13.54 -6.58 4.41
C LEU A 13 -13.39 -5.21 5.07
N PHE A 14 -14.39 -4.77 5.85
CA PHE A 14 -14.32 -3.51 6.57
C PHE A 14 -13.22 -3.53 7.65
N LEU A 15 -13.16 -4.59 8.46
CA LEU A 15 -12.14 -4.75 9.50
C LEU A 15 -10.73 -4.86 8.91
N ALA A 16 -10.58 -5.45 7.72
CA ALA A 16 -9.29 -5.51 7.03
C ALA A 16 -8.73 -4.12 6.68
N LEU A 17 -9.57 -3.08 6.53
CA LEU A 17 -9.11 -1.72 6.25
C LEU A 17 -8.21 -1.16 7.36
N PHE A 18 -8.45 -1.53 8.62
CA PHE A 18 -7.74 -0.99 9.78
C PHE A 18 -6.24 -1.36 9.80
N PRO A 19 -5.85 -2.66 9.77
CA PRO A 19 -4.45 -3.01 9.70
C PRO A 19 -3.79 -2.53 8.41
N MET A 20 -4.51 -2.50 7.28
CA MET A 20 -3.98 -1.95 6.03
C MET A 20 -3.65 -0.46 6.14
N ALA A 21 -4.59 0.35 6.63
CA ALA A 21 -4.39 1.78 6.86
C ALA A 21 -3.20 2.03 7.79
N PHE A 22 -3.14 1.31 8.91
CA PHE A 22 -2.04 1.45 9.87
C PHE A 22 -0.68 1.13 9.25
N LEU A 23 -0.57 0.00 8.54
CA LEU A 23 0.70 -0.42 7.94
C LEU A 23 1.18 0.56 6.87
N TRP A 24 0.28 1.03 6.00
CA TRP A 24 0.65 1.97 4.94
C TRP A 24 1.03 3.34 5.51
N LEU A 25 0.24 3.90 6.44
CA LEU A 25 0.58 5.17 7.08
C LEU A 25 1.85 5.09 7.93
N ARG A 26 2.07 3.96 8.63
CA ARG A 26 3.31 3.72 9.38
C ARG A 26 4.52 3.70 8.45
N ARG A 27 4.42 3.07 7.28
CA ARG A 27 5.50 3.07 6.28
C ARG A 27 5.78 4.46 5.74
N ALA A 28 4.73 5.20 5.37
CA ALA A 28 4.87 6.59 4.94
C ALA A 28 5.55 7.46 6.02
N TRP A 29 5.15 7.30 7.28
CA TRP A 29 5.77 7.98 8.42
C TRP A 29 7.26 7.62 8.59
N ARG A 30 7.61 6.32 8.50
CA ARG A 30 9.01 5.88 8.58
C ARG A 30 9.87 6.51 7.50
N ILE A 31 9.35 6.62 6.28
CA ILE A 31 10.07 7.17 5.13
C ILE A 31 10.22 8.69 5.25
N PHE A 32 9.13 9.42 5.46
CA PHE A 32 9.14 10.89 5.39
C PHE A 32 9.62 11.57 6.67
N ILE A 33 9.34 10.98 7.83
CA ILE A 33 9.64 11.62 9.13
C ILE A 33 10.86 10.98 9.80
N LYS A 34 10.96 9.65 9.75
CA LYS A 34 12.11 8.94 10.37
C LYS A 34 13.28 8.74 9.42
N HIS A 35 13.15 9.11 8.15
CA HIS A 35 14.16 8.85 7.10
C HIS A 35 14.68 7.41 7.09
N ASN A 36 13.84 6.43 7.47
CA ASN A 36 14.18 5.02 7.43
C ASN A 36 13.70 4.44 6.08
N TYR A 37 14.67 4.07 5.24
CA TYR A 37 14.45 3.63 3.87
C TYR A 37 14.52 2.11 3.67
N GLU A 38 14.52 1.32 4.75
CA GLU A 38 14.56 -0.14 4.70
C GLU A 38 13.37 -0.74 3.94
N GLU A 39 12.21 -0.07 3.96
CA GLU A 39 10.96 -0.55 3.36
C GLU A 39 10.65 0.12 2.01
N VAL A 40 11.64 0.77 1.39
CA VAL A 40 11.48 1.48 0.11
C VAL A 40 11.73 0.56 -1.07
N ALA A 41 10.82 0.60 -2.05
CA ALA A 41 10.96 -0.09 -3.34
C ALA A 41 11.40 -1.57 -3.24
N LEU A 42 10.86 -2.29 -2.26
CA LEU A 42 11.29 -3.65 -1.94
C LEU A 42 11.15 -4.60 -3.13
N LYS A 43 12.15 -5.43 -3.36
CA LYS A 43 12.11 -6.57 -4.28
C LYS A 43 12.63 -7.80 -3.56
N GLY A 44 11.78 -8.81 -3.38
CA GLY A 44 12.16 -10.01 -2.59
C GLY A 44 12.46 -9.74 -1.11
N GLY A 45 12.02 -8.60 -0.58
CA GLY A 45 12.30 -8.18 0.80
C GLY A 45 13.52 -7.27 0.98
N GLU A 46 14.27 -7.00 -0.09
CA GLU A 46 15.44 -6.13 -0.04
C GLU A 46 15.19 -4.77 -0.71
N ALA A 47 15.70 -3.71 -0.08
CA ALA A 47 15.72 -2.35 -0.62
C ALA A 47 16.78 -2.23 -1.73
N PRO A 48 16.62 -1.30 -2.70
CA PRO A 48 17.63 -1.04 -3.73
C PRO A 48 18.87 -0.35 -3.12
N SER A 49 20.00 -0.36 -3.84
CA SER A 49 21.23 0.30 -3.41
C SER A 49 21.09 1.82 -3.23
N ASP A 50 20.18 2.45 -3.97
CA ASP A 50 19.89 3.88 -3.95
C ASP A 50 18.48 4.18 -3.39
N ALA A 51 18.10 3.52 -2.29
CA ALA A 51 16.75 3.61 -1.70
C ALA A 51 16.26 5.04 -1.44
N GLU A 52 17.13 5.97 -1.05
CA GLU A 52 16.77 7.36 -0.81
C GLU A 52 16.17 8.06 -2.04
N LYS A 53 16.65 7.73 -3.24
CA LYS A 53 16.11 8.27 -4.50
C LYS A 53 14.65 7.86 -4.72
N TRP A 54 14.30 6.65 -4.28
CA TRP A 54 12.97 6.06 -4.48
C TRP A 54 12.01 6.30 -3.32
N ALA A 55 12.54 6.79 -2.19
CA ALA A 55 11.80 7.11 -0.97
C ALA A 55 10.56 7.99 -1.22
N PRO A 56 10.62 9.11 -1.96
CA PRO A 56 9.43 9.95 -2.15
C PRO A 56 8.30 9.21 -2.87
N TYR A 57 8.60 8.36 -3.84
CA TYR A 57 7.59 7.60 -4.57
C TYR A 57 6.95 6.53 -3.68
N THR A 58 7.74 5.68 -3.02
CA THR A 58 7.20 4.65 -2.11
C THR A 58 6.44 5.27 -0.94
N GLY A 59 6.97 6.34 -0.36
CA GLY A 59 6.31 7.08 0.72
C GLY A 59 4.96 7.63 0.27
N MET A 60 4.89 8.27 -0.90
CA MET A 60 3.66 8.86 -1.43
C MET A 60 2.59 7.81 -1.76
N ILE A 61 2.99 6.68 -2.34
CA ILE A 61 2.09 5.56 -2.62
C ILE A 61 1.45 5.05 -1.32
N ASN A 62 2.26 4.84 -0.28
CA ASN A 62 1.77 4.38 1.03
C ASN A 62 0.91 5.44 1.72
N LEU A 63 1.26 6.73 1.61
CA LEU A 63 0.48 7.83 2.18
C LEU A 63 -0.89 7.94 1.50
N ALA A 64 -0.94 7.93 0.16
CA ALA A 64 -2.17 8.01 -0.60
C ALA A 64 -3.09 6.80 -0.32
N ALA A 65 -2.54 5.59 -0.36
CA ALA A 65 -3.30 4.38 -0.05
C ALA A 65 -3.84 4.40 1.39
N GLY A 66 -3.00 4.81 2.36
CA GLY A 66 -3.40 4.98 3.75
C GLY A 66 -4.49 6.04 3.94
N ALA A 67 -4.38 7.18 3.26
CA ALA A 67 -5.37 8.26 3.33
C ALA A 67 -6.73 7.85 2.75
N VAL A 68 -6.75 7.11 1.63
CA VAL A 68 -7.99 6.57 1.08
C VAL A 68 -8.60 5.52 2.02
N ALA A 69 -7.78 4.64 2.61
CA ALA A 69 -8.26 3.67 3.58
C ALA A 69 -8.88 4.32 4.82
N VAL A 70 -8.24 5.37 5.38
CA VAL A 70 -8.80 6.14 6.51
C VAL A 70 -10.10 6.83 6.12
N THR A 71 -10.13 7.50 4.96
CA THR A 71 -11.36 8.14 4.45
C THR A 71 -12.49 7.12 4.31
N THR A 72 -12.18 5.93 3.81
CA THR A 72 -13.15 4.82 3.66
C THR A 72 -13.67 4.37 5.03
N ILE A 73 -12.77 4.19 6.02
CA ILE A 73 -13.15 3.81 7.39
C ILE A 73 -14.10 4.84 8.00
N LEU A 74 -13.72 6.12 7.95
CA LEU A 74 -14.53 7.21 8.51
C LEU A 74 -15.88 7.35 7.79
N GLY A 75 -15.89 7.21 6.46
CA GLY A 75 -17.11 7.28 5.65
C GLY A 75 -18.09 6.14 5.94
N VAL A 76 -17.61 4.92 6.16
CA VAL A 76 -18.46 3.79 6.56
C VAL A 76 -18.95 3.96 8.00
N ALA A 77 -18.06 4.32 8.94
CA ALA A 77 -18.42 4.52 10.35
C ALA A 77 -19.44 5.65 10.55
N GLY A 78 -19.34 6.71 9.73
CA GLY A 78 -20.30 7.83 9.71
C GLY A 78 -21.58 7.56 8.91
N GLY A 79 -21.72 6.39 8.27
CA GLY A 79 -22.90 6.05 7.47
C GLY A 79 -22.99 6.77 6.12
N PHE A 80 -21.91 7.39 5.65
CA PHE A 80 -21.87 8.17 4.41
C PHE A 80 -21.67 7.31 3.16
N PHE A 81 -21.04 6.14 3.28
CA PHE A 81 -20.71 5.29 2.13
C PHE A 81 -21.49 3.96 2.12
N SER A 82 -22.25 3.75 1.05
CA SER A 82 -22.88 2.46 0.75
C SER A 82 -21.83 1.36 0.50
N TYR A 83 -22.24 0.08 0.65
CA TYR A 83 -21.36 -1.06 0.38
C TYR A 83 -20.68 -0.98 -0.99
N LYS A 84 -21.46 -0.70 -2.03
CA LYS A 84 -20.95 -0.58 -3.41
C LYS A 84 -19.87 0.50 -3.54
N THR A 85 -20.02 1.62 -2.82
CA THR A 85 -19.06 2.73 -2.86
C THR A 85 -17.77 2.38 -2.14
N TRP A 86 -17.86 1.97 -0.88
CA TRP A 86 -16.64 1.78 -0.07
C TRP A 86 -15.86 0.53 -0.51
N SER A 87 -16.55 -0.54 -0.93
CA SER A 87 -15.89 -1.74 -1.44
C SER A 87 -15.14 -1.46 -2.76
N ALA A 88 -15.69 -0.63 -3.64
CA ALA A 88 -15.02 -0.18 -4.85
C ALA A 88 -13.78 0.68 -4.53
N MET A 89 -13.88 1.61 -3.58
CA MET A 89 -12.76 2.43 -3.13
C MET A 89 -11.63 1.55 -2.57
N ALA A 90 -11.96 0.62 -1.69
CA ALA A 90 -10.99 -0.31 -1.10
C ALA A 90 -10.32 -1.20 -2.16
N GLY A 91 -11.11 -1.82 -3.05
CA GLY A 91 -10.61 -2.68 -4.11
C GLY A 91 -9.71 -1.95 -5.11
N MET A 92 -10.14 -0.77 -5.59
CA MET A 92 -9.34 0.05 -6.50
C MET A 92 -8.02 0.49 -5.85
N THR A 93 -8.08 0.95 -4.59
CA THR A 93 -6.88 1.35 -3.85
C THR A 93 -5.89 0.21 -3.74
N LEU A 94 -6.37 -0.99 -3.42
CA LEU A 94 -5.52 -2.18 -3.27
C LEU A 94 -4.83 -2.54 -4.59
N TRP A 95 -5.57 -2.56 -5.71
CA TRP A 95 -4.98 -2.85 -7.02
C TRP A 95 -3.99 -1.78 -7.48
N VAL A 96 -4.36 -0.49 -7.37
CA VAL A 96 -3.45 0.62 -7.71
C VAL A 96 -2.19 0.56 -6.87
N LYS A 97 -2.32 0.32 -5.56
CA LYS A 97 -1.19 0.20 -4.64
C LYS A 97 -0.27 -0.96 -5.05
N ILE A 98 -0.82 -2.13 -5.34
CA ILE A 98 -0.04 -3.30 -5.80
C ILE A 98 0.74 -2.97 -7.08
N PHE A 99 0.08 -2.38 -8.08
CA PHE A 99 0.75 -2.03 -9.33
C PHE A 99 1.80 -0.94 -9.15
N ALA A 100 1.51 0.09 -8.34
CA ALA A 100 2.45 1.17 -8.08
C ALA A 100 3.71 0.67 -7.35
N ASP A 101 3.54 -0.14 -6.30
CA ASP A 101 4.67 -0.78 -5.61
C ASP A 101 5.48 -1.67 -6.55
N PHE A 102 4.80 -2.44 -7.42
CA PHE A 102 5.46 -3.27 -8.41
C PHE A 102 6.29 -2.45 -9.39
N ILE A 103 5.73 -1.38 -9.97
CA ILE A 103 6.43 -0.51 -10.92
C ILE A 103 7.66 0.11 -10.27
N VAL A 104 7.52 0.69 -9.07
CA VAL A 104 8.64 1.32 -8.35
C VAL A 104 9.71 0.29 -8.02
N SER A 105 9.34 -0.90 -7.55
CA SER A 105 10.26 -2.01 -7.31
C SER A 105 11.05 -2.42 -8.55
N ARG A 106 10.42 -2.46 -9.74
CA ARG A 106 11.11 -2.78 -11.00
C ARG A 106 12.04 -1.68 -11.48
N GLN A 107 11.65 -0.42 -11.32
CA GLN A 107 12.48 0.70 -11.72
C GLN A 107 13.68 0.90 -10.80
N ALA A 108 13.52 0.62 -9.51
CA ALA A 108 14.58 0.75 -8.52
C ALA A 108 15.61 -0.39 -8.55
N HIS A 109 15.23 -1.56 -9.08
CA HIS A 109 16.11 -2.72 -9.21
C HIS A 109 16.43 -2.99 -10.68
N PRO A 110 17.41 -2.27 -11.27
CA PRO A 110 17.75 -2.42 -12.68
C PRO A 110 18.14 -3.87 -12.99
N PHE A 111 17.64 -4.38 -14.11
CA PHE A 111 18.00 -5.71 -14.60
C PHE A 111 19.47 -5.71 -15.04
N THR A 112 20.35 -6.31 -14.25
CA THR A 112 21.73 -6.58 -14.69
C THR A 112 21.73 -7.76 -15.65
N PHE A 113 21.49 -7.51 -16.93
CA PHE A 113 21.78 -8.49 -17.98
C PHE A 113 23.28 -8.43 -18.32
N GLY A 114 24.03 -9.49 -18.02
CA GLY A 114 25.38 -9.70 -18.58
C GLY A 114 26.51 -9.81 -17.56
N LYS A 115 27.37 -10.82 -17.81
CA LYS A 115 28.50 -11.29 -17.00
C LYS A 115 29.47 -10.18 -16.57
N LYS A 116 29.93 -10.22 -15.31
CA LYS A 116 31.18 -9.58 -14.89
C LYS A 116 32.32 -10.12 -15.77
N LYS A 117 32.85 -9.32 -16.70
CA LYS A 117 34.18 -9.59 -17.27
C LYS A 117 35.19 -9.38 -16.14
N ARG A 118 35.80 -10.46 -15.66
CA ARG A 118 37.04 -10.42 -14.88
C ARG A 118 38.14 -9.89 -15.81
N GLN A 119 38.74 -8.77 -15.46
CA GLN A 119 40.11 -8.45 -15.87
C GLN A 119 41.04 -9.05 -14.82
#